data_AF-A0A2G2MY88-F1
#
_entry.id   AF-A0A2G2MY88-F1
#
_cell.length_a   1.000
_cell.length_b   1.000
_cell.length_c   1.000
_cell.angle_alpha   90.00
_cell.angle_beta   90.00
_cell.angle_gamma   90.00
#
_symmetry.space_group_name_H-M   'P 1'
#
loop_
_entity.id
_entity.type
_entity.pdbx_description
1 polymer ?
#
loop_
_entity_poly.entity_id
_entity_poly.type
_entity_poly.pdbx_seq_one_letter_code
_entity_poly.pdbx_strand_id
1 'polypeptide(L)'
;MKVVRKVVPPSLIVAVLTGLYLITQVFGPISPEGMNSFQMMLSLKSFLGIWLGIRGFAQVYLGIQPLFFKSHVLPFAFVVTIIFLSQFMYI
;
A
#
# COMPACT_ATOMS: atom_id res chain seq x y z
N MET A 1 -27.08 14.22 -19.16
CA MET A 1 -26.29 13.22 -18.39
C MET A 1 -25.28 13.99 -17.55
N LYS A 2 -25.30 13.87 -16.21
CA LYS A 2 -24.33 14.56 -15.34
C LYS A 2 -22.93 14.09 -15.70
N VAL A 3 -22.09 15.00 -16.20
CA VAL A 3 -20.64 14.80 -16.33
C VAL A 3 -20.05 14.86 -14.93
N VAL A 4 -20.28 13.81 -14.14
CA VAL A 4 -19.48 13.58 -12.94
C VAL A 4 -18.10 13.24 -13.46
N ARG A 5 -17.23 14.25 -13.53
CA ARG A 5 -15.79 14.02 -13.65
C ARG A 5 -15.48 12.94 -12.62
N LYS A 6 -14.82 11.87 -13.05
CA LYS A 6 -14.31 10.83 -12.16
C LYS A 6 -13.22 11.48 -11.31
N VAL A 7 -13.62 12.29 -10.33
CA VAL A 7 -12.72 12.99 -9.42
C VAL A 7 -12.20 11.90 -8.52
N VAL A 8 -11.01 11.41 -8.84
CA VAL A 8 -10.35 10.51 -7.93
C VAL A 8 -10.03 11.35 -6.70
N PRO A 9 -10.50 10.94 -5.51
CA PRO A 9 -10.38 11.78 -4.35
C PRO A 9 -8.88 11.98 -4.06
N PRO A 10 -8.41 13.23 -3.94
CA PRO A 10 -7.03 13.53 -3.57
C PRO A 10 -6.57 12.81 -2.31
N SER A 11 -7.52 12.40 -1.45
CA SER A 11 -7.28 11.56 -0.28
C SER A 11 -6.53 10.26 -0.58
N LEU A 12 -6.67 9.68 -1.77
CA LEU A 12 -5.92 8.47 -2.14
C LEU A 12 -4.42 8.77 -2.24
N ILE A 13 -4.04 9.90 -2.85
CA ILE A 13 -2.63 10.31 -2.91
C ILE A 13 -2.11 10.59 -1.51
N VAL A 14 -2.87 11.35 -0.72
CA VAL A 14 -2.49 11.69 0.65
C VAL A 14 -2.23 10.42 1.45
N ALA A 15 -3.12 9.43 1.39
CA ALA A 15 -2.93 8.16 2.08
C ALA A 15 -1.67 7.41 1.63
N VAL A 16 -1.36 7.38 0.33
CA VAL A 16 -0.15 6.74 -0.19
C VAL A 16 1.10 7.47 0.28
N LEU A 17 1.15 8.80 0.15
CA LEU A 17 2.29 9.61 0.56
C LEU A 17 2.52 9.55 2.08
N THR A 18 1.45 9.65 2.87
CA THR A 18 1.53 9.50 4.32
C THR A 18 1.98 8.09 4.70
N GLY A 19 1.49 7.05 4.02
CA GLY A 19 1.94 5.67 4.24
C GLY A 19 3.43 5.50 3.98
N LEU A 20 3.93 6.00 2.84
CA LEU A 20 5.36 6.00 2.50
C LEU A 20 6.20 6.74 3.54
N TYR A 21 5.74 7.91 3.98
CA TYR A 21 6.42 8.68 5.03
C TYR A 21 6.48 7.92 6.35
N LEU A 22 5.36 7.34 6.80
CA LEU A 22 5.33 6.60 8.07
C LEU A 22 6.23 5.37 8.04
N ILE A 23 6.36 4.70 6.89
CA ILE A 23 7.30 3.57 6.75
C ILE A 23 8.74 4.04 7.05
N THR A 24 9.17 5.20 6.54
CA THR A 24 10.53 5.68 6.78
C THR A 24 10.77 6.10 8.24
N GLN A 25 9.74 6.60 8.92
CA GLN A 25 9.84 6.96 10.34
C GLN A 25 9.84 5.73 11.26
N VAL A 26 9.08 4.69 10.92
CA VAL A 26 8.84 3.53 11.81
C VAL A 26 9.85 2.40 11.61
N PHE A 27 10.53 2.32 10.45
CA PHE A 27 11.41 1.19 10.13
C PHE A 27 12.62 1.03 11.08
N GLY A 28 13.24 2.16 11.47
CA GLY A 28 14.42 2.16 12.35
C GLY A 28 15.69 1.56 11.72
N PRO A 29 16.82 1.55 12.45
CA PRO A 29 18.08 0.97 11.97
C PRO A 29 18.03 -0.56 11.95
N ILE A 30 18.71 -1.17 10.99
CA ILE A 30 18.91 -2.62 10.93
C ILE A 30 20.14 -2.97 11.77
N SER A 31 19.99 -3.91 12.71
CA SER A 31 21.09 -4.35 13.57
C SER A 31 22.10 -5.20 12.78
N PRO A 32 23.35 -5.37 13.27
CA PRO A 32 24.32 -6.27 12.66
C PRO A 32 23.85 -7.74 12.59
N GLU A 33 22.92 -8.12 13.46
CA GLU A 33 22.33 -9.46 13.55
C GLU A 33 21.18 -9.66 12.54
N GLY A 34 20.79 -8.59 11.83
CA GLY A 34 19.76 -8.58 10.80
C GLY A 34 18.49 -7.82 11.20
N MET A 35 17.43 -8.08 10.44
CA MET A 35 16.11 -7.48 10.65
C MET A 35 15.33 -8.24 11.72
N ASN A 36 14.73 -7.52 12.66
CA ASN A 36 13.85 -8.13 13.65
C ASN A 36 12.49 -8.53 13.02
N SER A 37 11.70 -9.35 13.73
CA SER A 37 10.40 -9.82 13.26
C SER A 37 9.45 -8.69 12.88
N PHE A 38 9.48 -7.59 13.62
CA PHE A 38 8.70 -6.39 13.32
C PHE A 38 9.09 -5.77 11.98
N GLN A 39 10.39 -5.56 11.73
CA GLN A 39 10.91 -4.98 10.49
C GLN A 39 10.64 -5.90 9.29
N MET A 40 10.73 -7.22 9.46
CA MET A 40 10.35 -8.19 8.42
C MET A 40 8.86 -8.11 8.08
N MET A 41 7.99 -8.08 9.09
CA MET A 41 6.55 -7.96 8.90
C MET A 41 6.17 -6.59 8.30
N LEU A 42 6.81 -5.51 8.76
CA LEU A 42 6.63 -4.16 8.25
C LEU A 42 7.08 -4.07 6.78
N SER A 43 8.19 -4.68 6.40
CA SER A 43 8.64 -4.76 4.99
C SER A 43 7.62 -5.45 4.10
N LEU A 44 7.09 -6.60 4.53
CA LEU A 44 6.08 -7.34 3.77
C LEU A 44 4.79 -6.51 3.61
N LYS A 45 4.32 -5.90 4.69
CA LYS A 45 3.16 -4.99 4.68
C LYS A 45 3.39 -3.78 3.77
N SER A 46 4.57 -3.18 3.85
CA SER A 46 4.97 -2.03 3.05
C SER A 46 5.04 -2.37 1.57
N PHE A 47 5.59 -3.53 1.21
CA PHE A 47 5.61 -4.03 -0.15
C PHE A 47 4.20 -4.17 -0.74
N LEU A 48 3.28 -4.82 -0.02
CA LEU A 48 1.88 -4.98 -0.44
C LEU A 48 1.17 -3.61 -0.57
N GLY A 49 1.42 -2.69 0.38
CA GLY A 49 0.85 -1.35 0.38
C GLY A 49 1.36 -0.48 -0.78
N ILE A 50 2.68 -0.50 -1.04
CA ILE A 50 3.31 0.23 -2.15
C ILE A 50 2.77 -0.28 -3.49
N TRP A 51 2.62 -1.60 -3.65
CA TRP A 51 2.01 -2.17 -4.84
C TRP A 51 0.59 -1.65 -5.09
N LEU A 52 -0.25 -1.64 -4.04
CA LEU A 52 -1.61 -1.07 -4.11
C LEU A 52 -1.60 0.42 -4.46
N GLY A 53 -0.66 1.18 -3.87
CA GLY A 53 -0.47 2.60 -4.14
C GLY A 53 -0.06 2.90 -5.58
N ILE A 54 0.92 2.17 -6.11
CA ILE A 54 1.37 2.28 -7.51
C ILE A 54 0.24 1.92 -8.47
N ARG A 55 -0.50 0.83 -8.21
CA ARG A 55 -1.67 0.45 -9.01
C ARG A 55 -2.73 1.54 -9.00
N GLY A 56 -3.07 2.06 -7.81
CA GLY A 56 -4.05 3.14 -7.65
C GLY A 56 -3.62 4.38 -8.42
N PHE A 57 -2.36 4.80 -8.27
CA PHE A 57 -1.80 5.94 -8.99
C PHE A 57 -1.84 5.74 -10.51
N ALA A 58 -1.38 4.59 -11.02
CA ALA A 58 -1.34 4.29 -12.45
C ALA A 58 -2.75 4.26 -13.08
N GLN A 59 -3.74 3.71 -12.38
CA GLN A 59 -5.14 3.68 -12.84
C GLN A 59 -5.76 5.09 -12.90
N VAL A 60 -5.38 5.96 -11.97
CA VAL A 60 -5.99 7.27 -11.77
C VAL A 60 -5.35 8.34 -12.65
N TYR A 61 -4.01 8.42 -12.62
CA TYR A 61 -3.25 9.52 -13.23
C TYR A 61 -2.70 9.15 -14.60
N LEU A 62 -2.26 7.90 -14.78
CA LEU A 62 -1.67 7.46 -16.04
C LEU A 62 -2.71 6.87 -16.99
N GLY A 63 -3.94 6.64 -16.52
CA GLY A 63 -5.00 5.98 -17.30
C GLY A 63 -4.63 4.55 -17.74
N ILE A 64 -3.57 3.99 -17.16
CA ILE A 64 -3.06 2.66 -17.48
C ILE A 64 -4.04 1.65 -16.90
N GLN A 65 -4.60 0.79 -17.75
CA GLN A 65 -5.37 -0.35 -17.27
C GLN A 65 -4.50 -1.17 -16.30
N PRO A 66 -5.06 -1.68 -15.20
CA PRO A 66 -4.26 -2.34 -14.16
C PRO A 66 -3.36 -3.40 -14.80
N LEU A 67 -2.05 -3.19 -14.67
CA LEU A 67 -0.98 -3.80 -15.49
C LEU A 67 -1.04 -5.33 -15.59
N PHE A 68 -1.75 -6.02 -14.67
CA PHE A 68 -1.90 -7.48 -14.68
C PHE A 68 -3.27 -8.02 -14.23
N PHE A 69 -4.19 -7.21 -13.69
CA PHE A 69 -5.43 -7.73 -13.07
C PHE A 69 -6.63 -6.81 -13.28
N LYS A 70 -7.52 -7.18 -14.22
CA LYS A 70 -8.85 -6.57 -14.38
C LYS A 70 -9.77 -6.84 -13.18
N SER A 71 -9.45 -7.86 -12.38
CA SER A 71 -10.23 -8.25 -11.20
C SER A 71 -9.91 -7.41 -9.96
N HIS A 72 -10.92 -7.16 -9.14
CA HIS A 72 -10.81 -6.46 -7.85
C HIS A 72 -10.42 -7.39 -6.70
N VAL A 73 -10.37 -8.70 -6.96
CA VAL A 73 -10.11 -9.73 -5.94
C VAL A 73 -8.70 -9.62 -5.36
N LEU A 74 -7.68 -9.48 -6.20
CA LEU A 74 -6.28 -9.42 -5.75
C LEU A 74 -5.98 -8.15 -4.92
N PRO A 75 -6.43 -6.95 -5.34
CA PRO A 75 -6.33 -5.76 -4.48
C PRO A 75 -7.04 -5.92 -3.14
N PHE A 76 -8.23 -6.52 -3.13
CA PHE A 76 -8.99 -6.77 -1.91
C PHE A 76 -8.26 -7.77 -0.99
N ALA A 77 -7.75 -8.86 -1.54
CA ALA A 77 -6.94 -9.83 -0.81
C ALA A 77 -5.72 -9.18 -0.17
N PHE A 78 -5.02 -8.28 -0.88
CA PHE A 78 -3.88 -7.55 -0.30
C PHE A 78 -4.28 -6.67 0.87
N VAL A 79 -5.42 -5.97 0.78
CA VAL A 79 -5.94 -5.17 1.89
C VAL A 79 -6.25 -6.05 3.11
N VAL A 80 -6.94 -7.17 2.90
CA VAL A 80 -7.25 -8.14 3.98
C VAL A 80 -5.97 -8.67 4.60
N THR A 81 -5.01 -9.10 3.79
CA THR A 81 -3.70 -9.57 4.24
C THR A 81 -2.98 -8.50 5.06
N ILE A 82 -2.94 -7.24 4.61
CA ILE A 82 -2.33 -6.12 5.36
C ILE A 82 -2.98 -5.93 6.74
N ILE A 83 -4.32 -6.03 6.83
CA ILE A 83 -5.04 -5.90 8.11
C ILE A 83 -4.66 -7.04 9.05
N PHE A 84 -4.61 -8.28 8.55
CA PHE A 84 -4.16 -9.43 9.34
C PHE A 84 -2.72 -9.29 9.81
N LEU A 85 -1.78 -8.95 8.91
CA LEU A 85 -0.38 -8.72 9.27
C LEU A 85 -0.26 -7.67 10.38
N SER A 86 -1.10 -6.63 10.34
CA SER A 86 -1.09 -5.58 11.36
C SER A 86 -1.45 -6.06 12.76
N GLN A 87 -2.25 -7.14 12.88
CA GLN A 87 -2.57 -7.73 14.18
C GLN A 87 -1.36 -8.43 14.81
N PHE A 88 -0.47 -8.97 13.97
CA PHE A 88 0.71 -9.72 14.42
C PHE A 88 1.96 -8.85 14.59
N MET A 89 1.89 -7.54 14.33
CA MET A 89 3.07 -6.66 14.45
C MET A 89 3.50 -6.42 15.90
N TYR A 90 2.64 -6.65 16.88
CA TYR A 90 2.88 -6.37 18.30
C TYR A 90 2.89 -7.62 19.18
N ILE A 91 2.80 -8.80 18.57
CA ILE A 91 2.87 -10.12 19.23
C ILE A 91 4.28 -10.66 18.98
#